data_AF-A0A7C0W684-F1
#
_entry.id   AF-A0A7C0W684-F1
#
_cell.length_a   1.000
_cell.length_b   1.000
_cell.length_c   1.000
_cell.angle_alpha   90.00
_cell.angle_beta   90.00
_cell.angle_gamma   90.00
#
_symmetry.space_group_name_H-M   'P 1'
#
loop_
_entity.id
_entity.type
_entity.pdbx_description
1 polymer ?
#
loop_
_entity_poly.entity_id
_entity_poly.type
_entity_poly.pdbx_seq_one_letter_code
_entity_poly.pdbx_strand_id
1 'polypeptide(L)'
;TDEKITYDKEVVRKGGKYAVVSTMIVTENVDIPIDYKVMLKTDKWWVYDIVIEGVSFVSTYRNQYNKIIMKQSYAKLIQKMKSKLEEVRSL
;
A
#
# COMPACT_ATOMS: atom_id res chain seq x y z
N THR A 1 1.03 -9.62 -20.77
CA THR A 1 0.41 -10.18 -19.56
C THR A 1 -1.07 -9.98 -19.68
N ASP A 2 -1.85 -11.06 -19.60
CA ASP A 2 -3.32 -11.05 -19.71
C ASP A 2 -4.00 -10.77 -18.36
N GLU A 3 -3.32 -10.02 -17.49
CA GLU A 3 -3.81 -9.69 -16.16
C GLU A 3 -4.98 -8.72 -16.27
N LYS A 4 -6.12 -9.07 -15.66
CA LYS A 4 -7.32 -8.23 -15.63
C LYS A 4 -7.56 -7.75 -14.21
N ILE A 5 -7.82 -6.45 -14.06
CA ILE A 5 -8.25 -5.88 -12.79
C ILE A 5 -9.77 -5.73 -12.83
N THR A 6 -10.48 -6.34 -11.87
CA THR A 6 -11.92 -6.14 -11.67
C THR A 6 -12.19 -5.27 -10.47
N TYR A 7 -13.15 -4.37 -10.60
CA TYR A 7 -13.71 -3.63 -9.50
C TYR A 7 -14.81 -4.47 -8.84
N ASP A 8 -14.73 -4.67 -7.53
CA ASP A 8 -15.70 -5.49 -6.81
C ASP A 8 -16.73 -4.59 -6.09
N LYS A 9 -16.26 -3.68 -5.23
CA LYS A 9 -17.11 -2.78 -4.44
C LYS A 9 -16.34 -1.67 -3.75
N GLU A 10 -17.07 -0.68 -3.26
CA GLU A 10 -16.62 0.33 -2.31
C GLU A 10 -17.42 0.28 -1.00
N VAL A 11 -16.76 0.60 0.11
CA VAL A 11 -17.40 0.79 1.41
C VAL A 11 -16.95 2.12 2.00
N VAL A 12 -17.85 3.11 1.97
CA VAL A 12 -17.64 4.42 2.57
C VAL A 12 -17.76 4.34 4.10
N ARG A 13 -16.88 5.04 4.81
CA ARG A 13 -16.77 5.03 6.28
C ARG A 13 -16.60 6.45 6.82
N LYS A 14 -16.81 6.59 8.14
CA LYS A 14 -16.51 7.81 8.90
C LYS A 14 -17.10 9.09 8.27
N GLY A 15 -18.41 9.07 8.00
CA GLY A 15 -19.13 10.23 7.48
C GLY A 15 -18.63 10.72 6.12
N GLY A 16 -18.25 9.80 5.23
CA GLY A 16 -17.84 10.14 3.86
C GLY A 16 -16.36 10.50 3.67
N LYS A 17 -15.56 10.54 4.75
CA LYS A 17 -14.15 10.97 4.67
C LYS A 17 -13.18 9.85 4.32
N TYR A 18 -13.59 8.60 4.46
CA TYR A 18 -12.77 7.43 4.21
C TYR A 18 -13.56 6.40 3.43
N ALA A 19 -12.90 5.56 2.65
CA ALA A 19 -13.52 4.40 2.05
C ALA A 19 -12.49 3.27 1.90
N VAL A 20 -13.01 2.06 1.66
CA VAL A 20 -12.22 0.93 1.14
C VAL A 20 -12.76 0.62 -0.23
N VAL A 21 -11.87 0.56 -1.23
CA VAL A 21 -12.19 0.13 -2.59
C VAL A 21 -11.55 -1.24 -2.79
N SER A 22 -12.37 -2.25 -3.07
CA SER A 22 -11.94 -3.63 -3.26
C SER A 22 -11.88 -3.97 -4.74
N THR A 23 -10.77 -4.57 -5.16
CA THR A 23 -10.54 -5.05 -6.52
C THR A 23 -9.93 -6.45 -6.51
N MET A 24 -10.06 -7.17 -7.62
CA MET A 24 -9.37 -8.43 -7.87
C MET A 24 -8.40 -8.29 -9.04
N ILE A 25 -7.15 -8.72 -8.88
CA ILE A 25 -6.28 -9.02 -10.02
C ILE A 25 -6.53 -10.47 -10.40
N VAL A 26 -7.11 -10.69 -11.57
CA VAL A 26 -7.37 -12.01 -12.14
C VAL A 26 -6.26 -12.34 -13.12
N THR A 27 -5.60 -13.46 -12.88
CA THR A 27 -4.60 -14.06 -13.78
C THR A 27 -5.07 -15.45 -14.21
N GLU A 28 -4.34 -16.15 -15.07
CA GLU A 28 -4.71 -17.52 -15.47
C GLU A 28 -4.76 -18.51 -14.30
N ASN A 29 -3.98 -18.28 -13.24
CA ASN A 29 -3.74 -19.26 -12.19
C ASN A 29 -4.11 -18.78 -10.78
N VAL A 30 -4.18 -17.47 -10.56
CA VAL A 30 -4.43 -16.89 -9.25
C VAL A 30 -5.24 -15.61 -9.33
N ASP A 31 -6.16 -15.48 -8.39
CA ASP A 31 -6.93 -14.28 -8.12
C ASP A 31 -6.37 -13.61 -6.86
N ILE A 32 -5.93 -12.35 -6.99
CA ILE A 32 -5.26 -11.62 -5.91
C ILE A 32 -6.17 -10.48 -5.45
N PRO A 33 -6.80 -10.59 -4.26
CA PRO A 33 -7.66 -9.54 -3.73
C PRO A 33 -6.84 -8.37 -3.20
N ILE A 34 -7.23 -7.16 -3.59
CA ILE A 34 -6.60 -5.91 -3.17
C ILE A 34 -7.66 -4.96 -2.61
N ASP A 35 -7.42 -4.51 -1.38
CA ASP A 35 -8.19 -3.47 -0.70
C ASP A 35 -7.38 -2.17 -0.65
N TYR A 36 -7.84 -1.15 -1.38
CA TYR A 36 -7.30 0.20 -1.32
C TYR A 36 -8.02 0.99 -0.23
N LYS A 37 -7.32 1.38 0.83
CA LYS A 37 -7.86 2.32 1.81
C LYS A 37 -7.63 3.74 1.30
N VAL A 38 -8.72 4.46 1.12
CA VAL A 38 -8.71 5.82 0.57
C VAL A 38 -9.27 6.83 1.57
N MET A 39 -8.77 8.06 1.47
CA MET A 39 -9.25 9.20 2.25
C MET A 39 -9.57 10.38 1.34
N LEU A 40 -10.67 11.06 1.62
CA LEU A 40 -11.06 12.28 0.92
C LEU A 40 -10.29 13.46 1.52
N LYS A 41 -9.51 14.14 0.69
CA LYS A 41 -8.74 15.33 1.06
C LYS A 41 -8.85 16.36 -0.05
N THR A 42 -9.29 17.57 0.30
CA THR A 42 -9.46 18.70 -0.66
C THR A 42 -10.21 18.24 -1.92
N ASP A 43 -11.38 17.62 -1.71
CA ASP A 43 -12.27 17.08 -2.75
C ASP A 43 -11.64 16.06 -3.71
N LYS A 44 -10.54 15.41 -3.29
CA LYS A 44 -9.88 14.34 -4.03
C LYS A 44 -9.69 13.12 -3.14
N TRP A 45 -9.88 11.93 -3.71
CA TRP A 45 -9.59 10.67 -3.03
C TRP A 45 -8.11 10.33 -3.16
N TRP A 46 -7.46 10.04 -2.03
CA TRP A 46 -6.07 9.64 -1.96
C TRP A 46 -5.97 8.25 -1.35
N VAL A 47 -5.26 7.34 -2.01
CA VAL A 47 -4.89 6.05 -1.42
C VAL A 47 -3.84 6.31 -0.35
N TYR A 48 -4.07 5.78 0.86
CA TYR A 48 -3.12 5.90 1.95
C TYR A 48 -2.59 4.56 2.45
N ASP A 49 -3.24 3.44 2.11
CA ASP A 49 -2.80 2.08 2.44
C ASP A 49 -3.33 1.10 1.40
N ILE A 50 -2.51 0.11 1.06
CA ILE A 50 -2.86 -1.00 0.17
C ILE A 50 -2.81 -2.26 1.04
N VAL A 51 -3.88 -3.04 0.99
CA VAL A 51 -3.98 -4.32 1.69
C VAL A 51 -4.11 -5.41 0.65
N ILE A 52 -3.08 -6.26 0.54
CA ILE A 52 -3.06 -7.41 -0.36
C ILE A 52 -3.23 -8.65 0.50
N GLU A 53 -4.23 -9.49 0.21
CA GLU A 53 -4.49 -10.71 0.97
C GLU A 53 -4.56 -10.48 2.50
N GLY A 54 -5.16 -9.36 2.91
CA GLY A 54 -5.28 -8.97 4.32
C GLY A 54 -4.02 -8.33 4.94
N VAL A 55 -2.92 -8.24 4.21
CA VAL A 55 -1.66 -7.66 4.68
C VAL A 55 -1.54 -6.19 4.26
N SER A 56 -1.61 -5.29 5.24
CA SER A 56 -1.41 -3.84 5.03
C SER A 56 0.04 -3.50 4.76
N PHE A 57 0.29 -2.78 3.67
CA PHE A 57 1.61 -2.25 3.33
C PHE A 57 2.08 -1.26 4.39
N VAL A 58 1.22 -0.33 4.81
CA VAL A 58 1.58 0.66 5.84
C VAL A 58 1.97 -0.03 7.15
N SER A 59 1.21 -1.04 7.61
CA SER A 59 1.52 -1.79 8.82
C SER A 59 2.85 -2.55 8.68
N THR A 60 3.03 -3.24 7.55
CA THR A 60 4.23 -4.02 7.25
C THR A 60 5.49 -3.15 7.23
N TYR A 61 5.50 -2.04 6.48
CA TYR A 61 6.64 -1.15 6.43
C TYR A 61 6.88 -0.44 7.77
N ARG A 62 5.84 -0.03 8.50
CA ARG A 62 5.98 0.54 9.85
C ARG A 62 6.72 -0.42 10.78
N ASN A 63 6.35 -1.69 10.78
CA ASN A 63 7.02 -2.70 11.62
C ASN A 63 8.49 -2.90 11.22
N GLN A 64 8.79 -2.95 9.92
CA GLN A 64 10.18 -3.07 9.44
C GLN A 64 11.01 -1.83 9.80
N TYR A 65 10.45 -0.63 9.61
CA TYR A 65 11.14 0.63 9.89
C TYR A 65 11.38 0.82 11.39
N ASN A 66 10.39 0.49 12.24
CA ASN A 66 10.56 0.53 13.69
C ASN A 66 11.71 -0.37 14.16
N LYS A 67 11.85 -1.59 13.61
CA LYS A 67 12.98 -2.46 13.91
C LYS A 67 14.33 -1.82 13.55
N ILE A 68 14.41 -1.09 12.44
CA ILE A 68 15.64 -0.39 12.03
C ILE A 68 15.92 0.79 12.96
N ILE A 69 14.90 1.60 13.26
CA ILE A 69 15.04 2.77 14.12
C ILE A 69 15.51 2.35 15.52
N MET A 70 14.88 1.34 16.10
CA MET A 70 15.23 0.83 17.44
C MET A 70 16.63 0.22 17.49
N LYS A 71 17.08 -0.46 16.43
CA LYS A 71 18.39 -1.13 16.40
C LYS A 71 19.55 -0.22 15.96
N GLN A 72 19.28 0.81 15.16
CA GLN A 72 20.34 1.55 14.45
C GLN A 72 20.17 3.07 14.56
N SER A 73 19.01 3.62 14.15
CA SER A 73 18.59 5.02 14.27
C SER A 73 17.66 5.41 13.11
N TYR A 74 16.99 6.54 13.24
CA TYR A 74 16.26 7.19 12.14
C TYR A 74 17.17 7.54 10.96
N ALA A 75 18.36 8.12 11.22
CA ALA A 75 19.31 8.47 10.17
C ALA A 75 19.69 7.24 9.32
N LYS A 76 19.84 6.07 9.97
CA LYS A 76 20.15 4.84 9.27
C LYS A 76 19.00 4.31 8.42
N LEU A 77 17.76 4.48 8.86
CA LEU A 77 16.58 4.19 8.03
C LEU A 77 16.59 5.05 6.75
N ILE A 78 16.78 6.36 6.87
CA ILE A 78 16.82 7.28 5.73
C ILE A 78 17.96 6.93 4.77
N GLN A 79 19.14 6.59 5.28
CA GLN A 79 20.25 6.10 4.45
C GLN A 79 19.84 4.88 3.63
N LYS A 80 19.24 3.86 4.27
CA LYS A 80 18.78 2.64 3.58
C LYS A 80 17.73 2.93 2.51
N MET A 81 16.77 3.81 2.79
CA MET A 81 15.74 4.20 1.82
C MET A 81 16.35 4.89 0.59
N LYS A 82 17.31 5.79 0.80
CA LYS A 82 18.03 6.44 -0.31
C LYS A 82 18.80 5.43 -1.15
N SER A 83 19.56 4.52 -0.52
CA SER A 83 20.28 3.47 -1.25
C SER A 83 19.34 2.58 -2.07
N LYS A 84 18.17 2.21 -1.52
CA LYS A 84 17.19 1.42 -2.26
C LYS A 84 16.59 2.19 -3.44
N LEU A 85 16.39 3.50 -3.31
CA LEU A 85 15.89 4.34 -4.40
C LEU A 85 16.88 4.40 -5.56
N GLU A 86 18.18 4.52 -5.27
CA GLU A 86 19.22 4.53 -6.31
C GLU A 86 19.31 3.18 -7.02
N GLU A 87 19.20 2.06 -6.29
CA GLU A 87 19.12 0.72 -6.88
C GLU A 87 17.95 0.60 -7.86
N VAL A 88 16.75 1.04 -7.46
CA VAL A 88 15.54 0.98 -8.30
C VAL A 88 15.64 1.87 -9.54
N ARG A 89 16.31 3.03 -9.44
CA ARG A 89 16.52 3.94 -10.59
C ARG A 89 17.55 3.44 -11.60
N SER A 90 18.43 2.54 -11.17
CA SER A 90 19.47 1.94 -12.02
C SER A 90 18.99 0.70 -12.79
N LEU A 91 17.76 0.25 -12.52
CA LEU A 91 17.04 -0.78 -13.28
C LEU A 91 16.27 -0.13 -14.44
#